data_AF-A0A7J3QHC6-F1
#
_entry.id   AF-A0A7J3QHC6-F1
#
_cell.length_a   1.000
_cell.length_b   1.000
_cell.length_c   1.000
_cell.angle_alpha   90.00
_cell.angle_beta   90.00
_cell.angle_gamma   90.00
#
_symmetry.space_group_name_H-M   'P 1'
#
loop_
_entity.id
_entity.type
_entity.pdbx_description
1 polymer ?
#
loop_
_entity_poly.entity_id
_entity_poly.type
_entity_poly.pdbx_seq_one_letter_code
_entity_poly.pdbx_strand_id
1 'polypeptide(L)'
;MTPDLLTATRRIFRDSADLAASVCRLIERRAREIGGPVKIMNFCGTHEWTTVHYGLRSLLPPGVRLIAGPGCPVCITPASCVDAAVRSAMEGSVVYTYGDAFRLMGSGSPSSLQEARAAGADVRV
;
A
#
# COMPACT_ATOMS: atom_id res chain seq x y z
N MET A 1 -14.49 -5.14 34.70
CA MET A 1 -14.58 -4.11 33.64
C MET A 1 -13.21 -4.03 32.99
N THR A 2 -12.95 -4.89 32.00
CA THR A 2 -11.69 -4.90 31.25
C THR A 2 -11.61 -3.59 30.46
N PRO A 3 -10.49 -2.83 30.54
CA PRO A 3 -10.30 -1.69 29.65
C PRO A 3 -10.40 -2.19 28.22
N ASP A 4 -11.24 -1.54 27.42
CA ASP A 4 -11.32 -1.84 25.99
C ASP A 4 -9.93 -1.61 25.37
N LEU A 5 -9.27 -2.72 25.03
CA LEU A 5 -7.90 -2.74 24.52
C LEU A 5 -7.78 -1.91 23.24
N LEU A 6 -8.85 -1.84 22.44
CA LEU A 6 -8.88 -1.04 21.21
C LEU A 6 -8.86 0.46 21.51
N THR A 7 -9.69 0.92 22.46
CA THR A 7 -9.67 2.32 22.90
C THR A 7 -8.32 2.68 23.52
N ALA A 8 -7.76 1.81 24.36
CA ALA A 8 -6.47 2.05 25.01
C ALA A 8 -5.32 2.14 23.98
N THR A 9 -5.23 1.19 23.06
CA THR A 9 -4.18 1.18 22.02
C THR A 9 -4.30 2.36 21.07
N ARG A 10 -5.52 2.74 20.68
CA ARG A 10 -5.75 3.92 19.83
C ARG A 10 -5.26 5.20 20.51
N ARG A 11 -5.62 5.40 21.78
CA ARG A 11 -5.19 6.57 22.55
C ARG A 11 -3.67 6.68 22.65
N ILE A 12 -2.99 5.55 22.79
CA ILE A 12 -1.52 5.52 22.93
C ILE A 12 -0.84 5.71 21.58
N PHE A 13 -1.21 4.95 20.55
CA PHE A 13 -0.43 4.85 19.31
C PHE A 13 -0.94 5.70 18.15
N ARG A 14 -2.20 6.15 18.19
CA ARG A 14 -2.78 6.99 17.13
C ARG A 14 -2.96 8.43 17.57
N ASP A 15 -3.57 8.63 18.75
CA ASP A 15 -4.07 9.94 19.15
C ASP A 15 -3.09 10.69 20.08
N SER A 16 -1.92 10.11 20.39
CA SER A 16 -0.93 10.72 21.28
C SER A 16 0.07 11.61 20.54
N ALA A 17 -0.20 12.92 20.56
CA ALA A 17 0.72 13.92 20.02
C ALA A 17 2.08 13.94 20.77
N ASP A 18 2.06 13.73 22.09
CA ASP A 18 3.26 13.70 22.91
C ASP A 18 4.18 12.54 22.53
N LEU A 19 3.61 11.35 22.28
CA LEU A 19 4.37 10.19 21.82
C LEU A 19 5.01 10.48 20.46
N ALA A 20 4.23 10.99 19.50
CA ALA A 20 4.75 11.36 18.18
C ALA A 20 5.90 12.38 18.27
N ALA A 21 5.72 13.45 19.05
CA ALA A 21 6.76 14.46 19.26
C ALA A 21 8.02 13.88 19.94
N SER A 22 7.84 12.94 20.89
CA SER A 22 8.96 12.25 21.54
C SER A 22 9.77 11.40 20.56
N VAL A 23 9.08 10.72 19.62
CA VAL A 23 9.69 9.91 18.58
C VAL A 23 10.42 10.80 17.56
N CYS A 24 9.84 11.93 17.15
CA CYS A 24 10.53 12.91 16.30
C CYS A 24 11.86 13.37 16.91
N ARG A 25 11.86 13.77 18.19
CA ARG A 25 13.09 14.17 18.91
C ARG A 25 14.12 13.04 18.99
N LEU A 26 13.67 11.80 19.18
CA LEU A 26 14.55 10.63 19.17
C LEU A 26 15.19 10.44 17.80
N ILE A 27 14.40 10.52 16.72
CA ILE A 27 14.88 10.39 15.35
C ILE A 27 15.92 11.47 15.03
N GLU A 28 15.67 12.74 15.39
CA GLU A 28 16.63 13.83 15.21
C GLU A 28 17.97 13.56 15.89
N ARG A 29 17.93 13.12 17.15
CA ARG A 29 19.15 12.79 17.89
C ARG A 29 19.94 11.66 17.22
N ARG A 30 19.26 10.58 16.82
CA ARG A 30 19.90 9.45 16.12
C ARG A 30 20.45 9.83 14.75
N ALA A 31 19.73 10.67 14.01
CA ALA A 31 20.20 11.16 12.71
C ALA A 31 21.51 11.95 12.84
N ARG A 32 21.65 12.78 13.89
CA ARG A 32 22.91 13.50 14.18
C ARG A 32 24.05 12.55 14.55
N GLU A 33 23.79 11.53 15.36
CA GLU A 33 24.80 10.53 15.76
C GLU A 33 25.31 9.72 14.57
N ILE A 34 24.45 9.39 13.61
CA ILE A 34 24.83 8.67 12.39
C ILE A 34 25.71 9.55 11.48
N GLY A 35 25.53 10.88 11.51
CA GLY A 35 26.40 11.83 10.79
C GLY A 35 26.30 11.76 9.26
N GLY A 36 25.31 11.06 8.71
CA GLY A 36 25.17 10.84 7.27
C GLY A 36 23.72 10.57 6.84
N PRO A 37 23.46 10.52 5.52
CA PRO A 37 22.11 10.32 5.00
C PRO A 37 21.59 8.90 5.30
N VAL A 38 20.38 8.82 5.87
CA VAL A 38 19.68 7.58 6.16
C VAL A 38 18.50 7.44 5.20
N LYS A 39 18.39 6.27 4.57
CA LYS A 39 17.27 5.92 3.69
C LYS A 39 16.55 4.72 4.30
N ILE A 40 15.26 4.88 4.57
CA ILE A 40 14.41 3.81 5.11
C ILE A 40 13.34 3.53 4.07
N MET A 41 13.30 2.29 3.58
CA MET A 41 12.30 1.87 2.62
C MET A 41 11.15 1.16 3.32
N ASN A 42 9.92 1.58 3.06
CA ASN A 42 8.72 0.80 3.38
C ASN A 42 8.31 -0.02 2.15
N PHE A 43 7.66 -1.17 2.35
CA PHE A 43 7.16 -2.03 1.28
C PHE A 43 5.67 -2.37 1.47
N CYS A 44 4.92 -1.48 2.13
CA CYS A 44 3.50 -1.70 2.40
C CYS A 44 2.73 -0.45 2.00
N GLY A 45 1.77 -0.60 1.07
CA GLY A 45 0.92 0.51 0.64
C GLY A 45 0.22 1.23 1.79
N THR A 46 -0.16 0.54 2.87
CA THR A 46 -0.78 1.15 4.05
C THR A 46 0.20 1.99 4.87
N HIS A 47 1.47 1.60 4.96
CA HIS A 47 2.51 2.43 5.56
C HIS A 47 2.82 3.66 4.71
N GLU A 48 2.83 3.50 3.38
CA GLU A 48 2.99 4.64 2.48
C GLU A 48 1.80 5.61 2.60
N TRP A 49 0.57 5.10 2.65
CA TRP A 49 -0.62 5.91 2.90
C TRP A 49 -0.50 6.67 4.21
N THR A 50 -0.07 6.01 5.30
CA THR A 50 0.15 6.66 6.61
C THR A 50 1.22 7.74 6.53
N THR A 51 2.32 7.47 5.82
CA THR A 51 3.42 8.41 5.61
C THR A 51 2.96 9.68 4.90
N VAL A 52 2.14 9.54 3.85
CA VAL A 52 1.60 10.66 3.09
C VAL A 52 0.48 11.38 3.86
N HIS A 53 -0.47 10.63 4.40
CA HIS A 53 -1.65 11.17 5.09
C HIS A 53 -1.29 12.05 6.30
N TYR A 54 -0.31 11.63 7.10
CA TYR A 54 0.17 12.39 8.25
C TYR A 54 1.38 13.29 7.92
N GLY A 55 1.80 13.37 6.65
CA GLY A 55 2.90 14.24 6.24
C GLY A 55 4.26 13.91 6.89
N LEU A 56 4.51 12.64 7.23
CA LEU A 56 5.67 12.25 8.04
C LEU A 56 7.01 12.63 7.40
N ARG A 57 7.10 12.68 6.06
CA ARG A 57 8.31 13.12 5.35
C ARG A 57 8.71 14.55 5.71
N SER A 58 7.75 15.42 5.99
CA SER A 58 7.99 16.81 6.37
C SER A 58 8.38 16.96 7.85
N LEU A 59 8.08 15.96 8.68
CA LEU A 59 8.41 15.95 10.11
C LEU A 59 9.80 15.36 10.38
N LEU A 60 10.42 14.74 9.39
CA LEU A 60 11.72 14.10 9.53
C LEU A 60 12.86 15.10 9.26
N PRO A 61 14.02 14.95 9.92
CA PRO A 61 15.18 15.77 9.63
C PRO A 61 15.66 15.55 8.19
N PRO A 62 16.28 16.56 7.53
CA PRO A 62 16.68 16.49 6.12
C PRO A 62 17.57 15.29 5.73
N GLY A 63 18.34 14.76 6.70
CA GLY A 63 19.19 13.59 6.52
C GLY A 63 18.45 12.24 6.50
N VAL A 64 17.17 12.18 6.87
CA VAL A 64 16.39 10.93 6.95
C VAL A 64 15.30 10.94 5.88
N ARG A 65 15.34 9.95 4.97
CA ARG A 65 14.39 9.83 3.87
C ARG A 65 13.57 8.55 3.96
N LEU A 66 12.25 8.68 3.85
CA LEU A 66 11.32 7.56 3.70
C LEU A 66 11.05 7.30 2.21
N ILE A 67 11.39 6.10 1.76
CA ILE A 67 11.28 5.66 0.37
C ILE A 67 10.12 4.65 0.25
N ALA A 68 9.26 4.85 -0.74
CA ALA A 68 8.22 3.89 -1.09
C ALA A 68 8.84 2.78 -1.95
N GLY A 69 8.81 1.55 -1.45
CA GLY A 69 9.15 0.34 -2.20
C GLY A 69 7.94 -0.25 -2.93
N PRO A 70 8.10 -1.43 -3.57
CA PRO A 70 7.04 -2.09 -4.33
C PRO A 70 6.02 -2.79 -3.41
N GLY A 71 5.27 -2.00 -2.63
CA GLY A 71 4.36 -2.49 -1.60
C GLY A 71 2.90 -2.68 -2.02
N CYS A 72 2.63 -2.62 -3.32
CA CYS A 72 1.29 -2.75 -3.91
C CYS A 72 1.26 -4.05 -4.74
N PRO A 73 0.60 -5.13 -4.27
CA PRO A 73 0.59 -6.42 -4.96
C PRO A 73 -0.06 -6.32 -6.35
N VAL A 74 -1.09 -5.49 -6.48
CA VAL A 74 -1.79 -5.22 -7.75
C VAL A 74 -0.86 -4.53 -8.74
N CYS A 75 -0.12 -3.52 -8.30
CA CYS A 75 0.76 -2.72 -9.14
C CYS A 75 1.96 -3.51 -9.70
N ILE A 76 2.35 -4.61 -9.04
CA ILE A 76 3.45 -5.49 -9.47
C ILE A 76 2.95 -6.77 -10.14
N THR A 77 1.64 -6.91 -10.34
CA THR A 77 1.06 -8.09 -11.01
C THR A 77 1.54 -8.13 -12.47
N PRO A 78 2.21 -9.21 -12.90
CA PRO A 78 2.66 -9.33 -14.28
C PRO A 78 1.48 -9.34 -15.27
N ALA A 79 1.66 -8.73 -16.44
CA ALA A 79 0.66 -8.74 -17.52
C ALA A 79 0.21 -10.16 -17.89
N SER A 80 1.13 -11.14 -17.85
CA SER A 80 0.81 -12.55 -18.13
C SER A 80 -0.19 -13.17 -17.15
N CYS A 81 -0.23 -12.71 -15.89
CA CYS A 81 -1.23 -13.14 -14.92
C CYS A 81 -2.62 -12.58 -15.27
N VAL A 82 -2.68 -11.33 -15.72
CA VAL A 82 -3.92 -10.70 -16.20
C VAL A 82 -4.42 -11.42 -17.45
N ASP A 83 -3.53 -11.68 -18.42
CA ASP A 83 -3.85 -12.40 -19.65
C ASP A 83 -4.40 -13.82 -19.37
N ALA A 84 -3.82 -14.52 -18.40
CA ALA A 84 -4.30 -15.83 -17.96
C ALA A 84 -5.71 -15.75 -17.34
N ALA A 85 -5.94 -14.76 -16.46
CA ALA A 85 -7.26 -14.57 -15.84
C ALA A 85 -8.34 -14.19 -16.86
N VAL A 86 -8.01 -13.31 -17.81
CA VAL A 86 -8.90 -12.96 -18.92
C VAL A 86 -9.22 -14.18 -19.76
N ARG A 87 -8.22 -14.98 -20.13
CA ARG A 87 -8.43 -16.20 -20.92
C ARG A 87 -9.37 -17.17 -20.21
N SER A 88 -9.14 -17.45 -18.93
CA SER A 88 -10.05 -18.31 -18.15
C SER A 88 -11.48 -17.75 -18.11
N ALA A 89 -11.66 -16.44 -17.97
CA ALA A 89 -12.98 -15.81 -17.99
C ALA A 89 -13.67 -16.00 -19.36
N MET A 90 -12.93 -15.78 -20.45
CA MET A 90 -13.43 -15.95 -21.82
C MET A 90 -13.73 -17.41 -22.18
N GLU A 91 -13.03 -18.36 -21.56
CA GLU A 91 -13.27 -19.80 -21.70
C GLU A 91 -14.44 -20.31 -20.82
N GLY A 92 -15.16 -19.40 -20.14
CA GLY A 92 -16.39 -19.72 -19.41
C GLY A 92 -16.23 -19.89 -17.90
N SER A 93 -15.05 -19.64 -17.34
CA SER A 93 -14.87 -19.62 -15.87
C SER A 93 -15.46 -18.35 -15.27
N VAL A 94 -16.04 -18.46 -14.06
CA VAL A 94 -16.41 -17.28 -13.27
C VAL A 94 -15.16 -16.77 -12.54
N VAL A 95 -14.75 -15.52 -12.82
CA VAL A 95 -13.57 -14.91 -12.21
C VAL A 95 -13.97 -13.88 -11.16
N TYR A 96 -13.47 -14.06 -9.94
CA TYR A 96 -13.61 -13.08 -8.85
C TYR A 96 -12.32 -12.28 -8.73
N THR A 97 -12.43 -10.96 -8.60
CA THR A 97 -11.27 -10.07 -8.53
C THR A 97 -11.52 -8.89 -7.60
N TYR A 98 -10.47 -8.30 -7.05
CA TYR A 98 -10.59 -7.03 -6.34
C TYR A 98 -10.83 -5.87 -7.33
N GLY A 99 -11.45 -4.80 -6.86
CA GLY A 99 -11.85 -3.68 -7.73
C GLY A 99 -10.67 -2.93 -8.37
N ASP A 100 -9.51 -2.93 -7.72
CA ASP A 100 -8.26 -2.40 -8.25
C ASP A 100 -7.64 -3.32 -9.31
N ALA A 101 -7.65 -4.64 -9.09
CA ALA A 101 -7.16 -5.64 -10.04
C ALA A 101 -8.07 -5.78 -11.28
N PHE A 102 -9.36 -5.45 -11.18
CA PHE A 102 -10.32 -5.51 -12.29
C PHE A 102 -9.90 -4.71 -13.52
N ARG A 103 -9.15 -3.63 -13.32
CA ARG A 103 -8.72 -2.70 -14.38
C ARG A 103 -7.25 -2.86 -14.77
N LEU A 104 -6.55 -3.86 -14.25
CA LEU A 104 -5.19 -4.13 -14.66
C LEU A 104 -5.16 -4.52 -16.14
N MET A 105 -4.11 -4.06 -16.83
CA MET A 105 -3.91 -4.28 -18.25
C MET A 105 -2.92 -5.43 -18.46
N GLY A 106 -3.35 -6.42 -19.22
CA GLY A 106 -2.55 -7.45 -19.85
C GLY A 106 -2.04 -7.00 -21.21
N SER A 107 -1.57 -7.96 -22.00
CA SER A 107 -1.03 -7.74 -23.35
C SER A 107 -2.00 -8.14 -24.47
N GLY A 108 -3.06 -8.89 -24.16
CA GLY A 108 -4.03 -9.41 -25.13
C GLY A 108 -5.23 -8.50 -25.43
N SER A 109 -6.23 -9.09 -26.09
CA SER A 109 -7.57 -8.50 -26.30
C SER A 109 -8.63 -9.58 -26.04
N PRO A 110 -9.55 -9.41 -25.07
CA PRO A 110 -9.65 -8.32 -24.11
C PRO A 110 -8.37 -8.12 -23.30
N SER A 111 -7.99 -6.88 -23.06
CA SER A 111 -6.74 -6.52 -22.38
C SER A 111 -6.89 -6.45 -20.85
N SER A 112 -8.10 -6.52 -20.33
CA SER A 112 -8.38 -6.50 -18.90
C SER A 112 -9.60 -7.35 -18.55
N LEU A 113 -9.76 -7.68 -17.27
CA LEU A 113 -10.98 -8.32 -16.76
C LEU A 113 -12.22 -7.42 -16.94
N GLN A 114 -12.04 -6.11 -16.94
CA GLN A 114 -13.08 -5.15 -17.29
C GLN A 114 -13.55 -5.31 -18.74
N GLU A 115 -12.64 -5.39 -19.69
CA GLU A 115 -12.98 -5.59 -21.10
C GLU A 115 -13.56 -7.00 -21.34
N ALA A 116 -13.04 -8.02 -20.66
CA ALA A 116 -13.58 -9.38 -20.73
C ALA A 116 -15.04 -9.42 -20.27
N ARG A 117 -15.35 -8.73 -19.16
CA ARG A 117 -16.74 -8.58 -18.68
C ARG A 117 -17.62 -7.87 -19.71
N ALA A 118 -17.12 -6.81 -20.33
CA ALA A 118 -17.85 -6.10 -21.39
C ALA A 118 -18.09 -6.98 -22.64
N ALA A 119 -17.18 -7.93 -22.92
CA ALA A 119 -17.30 -8.92 -23.99
C ALA A 119 -18.20 -10.13 -23.62
N GLY A 120 -18.79 -10.15 -22.42
CA GLY A 120 -19.75 -11.17 -22.01
C GLY A 120 -19.23 -12.24 -21.04
N ALA A 121 -17.98 -12.15 -20.58
CA ALA A 121 -17.45 -13.06 -19.56
C ALA A 121 -18.05 -12.79 -18.16
N ASP A 122 -18.20 -13.83 -17.32
CA ASP A 122 -18.67 -13.68 -15.94
C ASP A 122 -17.50 -13.29 -15.01
N VAL A 123 -17.30 -11.98 -14.85
CA VAL A 123 -16.32 -11.40 -13.93
C VAL A 123 -17.03 -10.62 -12.82
N ARG A 124 -16.66 -10.90 -11.57
CA ARG A 124 -17.26 -10.31 -10.37
C ARG A 124 -16.21 -9.60 -9.53
N VAL A 125 -16.60 -8.42 -9.02
CA VAL A 125 -15.80 -7.56 -8.14
C VAL A 125 -16.36 -7.63 -6.74
#